data_AF-A0A8T1WAX2-F1
#
_entry.id   AF-A0A8T1WAX2-F1
#
_cell.length_a   1.000
_cell.length_b   1.000
_cell.length_c   1.000
_cell.angle_alpha   90.00
_cell.angle_beta   90.00
_cell.angle_gamma   90.00
#
_symmetry.space_group_name_H-M   'P 1'
#
loop_
_entity.id
_entity.type
_entity.pdbx_description
1 polymer ?
#
loop_
_entity_poly.entity_id
_entity_poly.type
_entity_poly.pdbx_seq_one_letter_code
_entity_poly.pdbx_strand_id
1 'polypeptide(L)'
;MIYDYYGFPREAYKVVYPAEGDPAFAQKVKEQFEKHSIKAKLVERGFDHGVYASFDLGKAIAPFRDDDTLIFCSGQATHNMRASRDPTNPLMPWAAAFQGWLDRTLTSESTLSSNERGERVVDWPNAPAARLAHPTPDHFVPFVTAAGAGMEETKPAAEKLFAG
;
A
#
# COMPACT_ATOMS: atom_id res chain seq x y z
N MET A 1 -18.26 0.41 -7.25
CA MET A 1 -17.04 -0.35 -7.57
C MET A 1 -16.67 -0.12 -9.03
N ILE A 2 -15.40 0.13 -9.31
CA ILE A 2 -14.82 0.15 -10.65
C ILE A 2 -14.06 -1.18 -10.79
N TYR A 3 -14.42 -2.00 -11.77
CA TYR A 3 -13.80 -3.31 -12.01
C TYR A 3 -12.82 -3.22 -13.17
N ASP A 4 -11.64 -2.70 -12.90
CA ASP A 4 -10.54 -2.50 -13.85
C ASP A 4 -9.47 -3.61 -13.75
N TYR A 5 -9.84 -4.77 -13.22
CA TYR A 5 -9.04 -6.00 -13.15
C TYR A 5 -9.65 -7.13 -14.01
N TYR A 6 -8.81 -8.05 -14.51
CA TYR A 6 -9.20 -9.08 -15.49
C TYR A 6 -8.71 -10.48 -15.09
N GLY A 7 -9.39 -11.53 -15.57
CA GLY A 7 -8.96 -12.93 -15.41
C GLY A 7 -9.48 -13.64 -14.16
N PHE A 8 -10.45 -13.05 -13.45
CA PHE A 8 -11.12 -13.64 -12.29
C PHE A 8 -12.47 -14.28 -12.67
N PRO A 9 -13.03 -15.16 -11.81
CA PRO A 9 -14.38 -15.71 -12.01
C PRO A 9 -15.44 -14.59 -12.11
N ARG A 10 -16.53 -14.85 -12.85
CA ARG A 10 -17.60 -13.86 -13.13
C ARG A 10 -18.27 -13.35 -11.85
N GLU A 11 -18.23 -14.14 -10.79
CA GLU A 11 -18.80 -13.85 -9.48
C GLU A 11 -18.08 -12.68 -8.80
N ALA A 12 -16.77 -12.53 -9.01
CA ALA A 12 -15.97 -11.44 -8.44
C ALA A 12 -16.45 -10.05 -8.92
N TYR A 13 -16.88 -9.96 -10.18
CA TYR A 13 -17.42 -8.74 -10.79
C TYR A 13 -18.84 -8.38 -10.31
N LYS A 14 -19.48 -9.24 -9.51
CA LYS A 14 -20.81 -8.98 -8.94
C LYS A 14 -20.73 -8.44 -7.50
N VAL A 15 -19.55 -8.42 -6.88
CA VAL A 15 -19.37 -7.99 -5.49
C VAL A 15 -19.47 -6.47 -5.37
N VAL A 16 -20.64 -5.99 -4.97
CA VAL A 16 -20.84 -4.57 -4.66
C VAL A 16 -20.60 -4.34 -3.18
N TYR A 17 -19.67 -3.44 -2.85
CA TYR A 17 -19.46 -2.95 -1.49
C TYR A 17 -20.12 -1.56 -1.35
N PRO A 18 -21.32 -1.46 -0.74
CA PRO A 18 -22.08 -0.22 -0.65
C PRO A 18 -21.62 0.61 0.56
N ALA A 19 -20.33 0.90 0.66
CA ALA A 19 -19.86 1.83 1.67
C ALA A 19 -20.39 3.23 1.37
N GLU A 20 -21.08 3.82 2.34
CA GLU A 20 -21.43 5.23 2.30
C GLU A 20 -20.15 6.05 2.48
N GLY A 21 -19.98 7.09 1.67
CA GLY A 21 -18.91 8.05 1.89
C GLY A 21 -19.20 8.90 3.12
N ASP A 22 -18.16 9.45 3.74
CA ASP A 22 -18.27 10.50 4.76
C ASP A 22 -17.77 11.84 4.17
N PRO A 23 -18.67 12.71 3.68
CA PRO A 23 -18.27 13.99 3.08
C PRO A 23 -17.58 14.93 4.07
N ALA A 24 -17.97 14.88 5.35
CA ALA A 24 -17.38 15.73 6.38
C ALA A 24 -15.95 15.29 6.68
N PHE A 25 -15.72 13.98 6.79
CA PHE A 25 -14.37 13.44 6.95
C PHE A 25 -13.51 13.65 5.69
N ALA A 26 -14.05 13.43 4.49
CA ALA A 26 -13.34 13.71 3.25
C ALA A 26 -12.88 15.18 3.15
N GLN A 27 -13.71 16.12 3.64
CA GLN A 27 -13.35 17.53 3.74
C GLN A 27 -12.18 17.77 4.72
N LYS A 28 -12.19 17.12 5.90
CA LYS A 28 -11.06 17.18 6.85
C LYS A 28 -9.75 16.66 6.23
N VAL A 29 -9.82 15.54 5.51
CA VAL A 29 -8.66 14.95 4.82
C VAL A 29 -8.11 15.91 3.76
N LYS A 30 -8.99 16.50 2.94
CA LYS A 30 -8.60 17.54 1.96
C LYS A 30 -7.88 18.70 2.62
N GLU A 31 -8.41 19.23 3.72
CA GLU A 31 -7.80 20.35 4.45
C GLU A 31 -6.42 19.99 5.00
N GLN A 32 -6.20 18.75 5.45
CA GLN A 32 -4.89 18.28 5.87
C GLN A 32 -3.89 18.21 4.72
N PHE A 33 -4.31 17.80 3.52
CA PHE A 33 -3.44 17.80 2.34
C PHE A 33 -3.04 19.21 1.93
N GLU A 34 -3.99 20.14 1.93
CA GLU A 34 -3.73 21.53 1.57
C GLU A 34 -2.76 22.20 2.55
N LYS A 35 -2.82 21.88 3.85
CA LYS A 35 -1.83 22.32 4.85
C LYS A 35 -0.41 21.86 4.52
N HIS A 36 -0.26 20.71 3.86
CA HIS A 36 1.02 20.16 3.43
C HIS A 36 1.36 20.51 1.97
N SER A 37 0.68 21.51 1.38
CA SER A 37 0.87 21.93 -0.02
C SER A 37 0.57 20.84 -1.06
N ILE A 38 -0.20 19.81 -0.68
CA ILE A 38 -0.66 18.75 -1.58
C ILE A 38 -2.02 19.16 -2.14
N LYS A 39 -2.11 19.35 -3.47
CA LYS A 39 -3.38 19.70 -4.13
C LYS A 39 -4.34 18.51 -4.10
N ALA A 40 -5.56 18.74 -3.60
CA ALA A 40 -6.57 17.71 -3.45
C ALA A 40 -7.93 18.15 -4.03
N LYS A 41 -8.62 17.22 -4.70
CA LYS A 41 -9.97 17.43 -5.26
C LYS A 41 -10.89 16.32 -4.74
N LEU A 42 -12.00 16.71 -4.14
CA LEU A 42 -13.07 15.76 -3.80
C LEU A 42 -13.77 15.33 -5.09
N VAL A 43 -13.97 14.02 -5.25
CA VAL A 43 -14.63 13.43 -6.41
C VAL A 43 -15.58 12.33 -5.95
N GLU A 44 -16.68 12.17 -6.66
CA GLU A 44 -17.52 10.99 -6.56
C GLU A 44 -16.96 9.94 -7.52
N ARG A 45 -16.28 8.93 -6.98
CA ARG A 45 -15.60 7.88 -7.75
C ARG A 45 -15.74 6.55 -7.03
N GLY A 46 -16.04 5.49 -7.76
CA GLY A 46 -16.07 4.14 -7.20
C GLY A 46 -14.66 3.65 -6.82
N PHE A 47 -14.59 2.76 -5.83
CA PHE A 47 -13.35 2.06 -5.48
C PHE A 47 -12.86 1.24 -6.68
N ASP A 48 -11.59 1.43 -7.06
CA ASP A 48 -10.89 0.62 -8.08
C ASP A 48 -9.89 -0.34 -7.41
N HIS A 49 -9.14 -1.12 -8.19
CA HIS A 49 -8.18 -2.09 -7.65
C HIS A 49 -6.87 -1.50 -7.09
N GLY A 50 -6.63 -0.19 -7.23
CA GLY A 50 -5.29 0.39 -7.10
C GLY A 50 -5.25 1.80 -6.56
N VAL A 51 -6.21 2.21 -5.72
CA VAL A 51 -6.36 3.59 -5.20
C VAL A 51 -5.00 4.15 -4.77
N TYR A 52 -4.53 5.10 -5.59
CA TYR A 52 -3.14 5.55 -5.68
C TYR A 52 -2.75 6.49 -4.54
N ALA A 53 -1.56 6.31 -3.94
CA ALA A 53 -1.21 6.99 -2.70
C ALA A 53 0.32 7.05 -2.40
N SER A 54 0.86 8.19 -1.90
CA SER A 54 2.29 8.36 -1.58
C SER A 54 2.63 8.22 -0.09
N PHE A 55 3.92 8.09 0.25
CA PHE A 55 4.38 7.99 1.65
C PHE A 55 4.01 9.23 2.48
N ASP A 56 4.21 10.43 1.91
CA ASP A 56 3.85 11.70 2.57
C ASP A 56 2.34 11.86 2.75
N LEU A 57 1.55 11.30 1.83
CA LEU A 57 0.11 11.19 2.00
C LEU A 57 -0.23 10.34 3.23
N GLY A 58 0.43 9.19 3.40
CA GLY A 58 0.32 8.36 4.60
C GLY A 58 0.63 9.14 5.88
N LYS A 59 1.75 9.87 5.90
CA LYS A 59 2.13 10.74 7.04
C LYS A 59 1.07 11.80 7.34
N ALA A 60 0.49 12.42 6.31
CA ALA A 60 -0.54 13.45 6.48
C ALA A 60 -1.84 12.91 7.10
N ILE A 61 -2.18 11.64 6.86
CA ILE A 61 -3.37 10.99 7.44
C ILE A 61 -3.08 10.25 8.75
N ALA A 62 -1.81 10.07 9.13
CA ALA A 62 -1.41 9.35 10.35
C ALA A 62 -2.15 9.84 11.62
N PRO A 63 -2.36 11.15 11.87
CA PRO A 63 -3.05 11.61 13.07
C PRO A 63 -4.51 11.12 13.20
N PHE A 64 -5.15 10.70 12.10
CA PHE A 64 -6.51 10.15 12.19
C PHE A 64 -6.55 8.79 12.90
N ARG A 65 -5.42 8.06 12.98
CA ARG A 65 -5.34 6.82 13.76
C ARG A 65 -5.65 7.03 15.24
N ASP A 66 -5.44 8.24 15.74
CA ASP A 66 -5.71 8.63 17.13
C ASP A 66 -7.16 9.14 17.32
N ASP A 67 -7.95 9.23 16.24
CA ASP A 67 -9.33 9.74 16.21
C ASP A 67 -10.30 8.69 15.62
N ASP A 68 -10.39 7.53 16.28
CA ASP A 68 -11.31 6.41 15.99
C ASP A 68 -11.37 5.98 14.51
N THR A 69 -10.26 6.16 13.77
CA THR A 69 -10.21 5.89 12.32
C THR A 69 -9.23 4.76 12.02
N LEU A 70 -9.74 3.71 11.35
CA LEU A 70 -8.90 2.68 10.75
C LEU A 70 -8.40 3.12 9.36
N ILE A 71 -7.09 3.20 9.20
CA ILE A 71 -6.46 3.37 7.88
C ILE A 71 -6.20 1.98 7.30
N PHE A 72 -6.90 1.64 6.21
CA PHE A 72 -6.76 0.36 5.52
C PHE A 72 -6.29 0.56 4.08
N CYS A 73 -5.17 -0.08 3.73
CA CYS A 73 -4.62 -0.07 2.38
C CYS A 73 -4.65 -1.49 1.80
N SER A 74 -5.08 -1.63 0.55
CA SER A 74 -5.12 -2.90 -0.16
C SER A 74 -4.19 -2.87 -1.37
N GLY A 75 -3.38 -3.91 -1.54
CA GLY A 75 -2.36 -4.02 -2.58
C GLY A 75 -1.70 -5.40 -2.54
N GLN A 76 -0.53 -5.53 -3.14
CA GLN A 76 0.22 -6.79 -3.16
C GLN A 76 1.71 -6.57 -2.89
N ALA A 77 2.32 -7.47 -2.11
CA ALA A 77 3.77 -7.47 -1.90
C ALA A 77 4.52 -7.74 -3.22
N THR A 78 3.97 -8.59 -4.11
CA THR A 78 4.45 -8.78 -5.48
C THR A 78 3.26 -8.83 -6.45
N HIS A 79 3.36 -8.15 -7.59
CA HIS A 79 2.33 -8.08 -8.61
C HIS A 79 2.92 -8.10 -10.03
N ASN A 80 3.31 -9.29 -10.48
CA ASN A 80 3.79 -9.51 -11.85
C ASN A 80 2.90 -10.48 -12.62
N MET A 81 1.97 -9.93 -13.37
CA MET A 81 1.03 -10.72 -14.18
C MET A 81 1.68 -11.47 -15.36
N ARG A 82 2.96 -11.19 -15.66
CA ARG A 82 3.74 -11.93 -16.68
C ARG A 82 4.46 -13.15 -16.11
N ALA A 83 4.59 -13.24 -14.78
CA ALA A 83 5.22 -14.38 -14.14
C ALA A 83 4.30 -15.61 -14.17
N SER A 84 4.88 -16.81 -14.02
CA SER A 84 4.09 -18.03 -13.88
C SER A 84 3.17 -17.92 -12.66
N ARG A 85 1.92 -18.35 -12.83
CA ARG A 85 0.90 -18.42 -11.78
C ARG A 85 0.57 -19.86 -11.41
N ASP A 86 1.38 -20.83 -11.87
CA ASP A 86 1.26 -22.23 -11.49
C ASP A 86 1.62 -22.37 -9.99
N PRO A 87 0.68 -22.77 -9.13
CA PRO A 87 0.92 -22.88 -7.69
C PRO A 87 1.86 -24.03 -7.32
N THR A 88 2.17 -24.94 -8.25
CA THR A 88 3.14 -26.03 -8.05
C THR A 88 4.57 -25.60 -8.26
N ASN A 89 4.80 -24.43 -8.87
CA ASN A 89 6.13 -23.91 -9.06
C ASN A 89 6.77 -23.55 -7.71
N PRO A 90 8.08 -23.80 -7.54
CA PRO A 90 8.79 -23.30 -6.37
C PRO A 90 8.75 -21.77 -6.33
N LEU A 91 8.86 -21.21 -5.12
CA LEU A 91 8.94 -19.75 -4.93
C LEU A 91 10.04 -19.18 -5.82
N MET A 92 9.67 -18.24 -6.69
CA MET A 92 10.60 -17.65 -7.64
C MET A 92 11.67 -16.82 -6.90
N PRO A 93 12.96 -16.94 -7.23
CA PRO A 93 14.03 -16.24 -6.52
C PRO A 93 13.87 -14.71 -6.47
N TRP A 94 13.33 -14.11 -7.53
CA TRP A 94 13.08 -12.66 -7.57
C TRP A 94 11.97 -12.25 -6.59
N ALA A 95 10.95 -13.09 -6.40
CA ALA A 95 9.85 -12.82 -5.46
C ALA A 95 10.36 -12.93 -4.02
N ALA A 96 11.14 -13.98 -3.73
CA ALA A 96 11.82 -14.15 -2.44
C ALA A 96 12.79 -12.99 -2.14
N ALA A 97 13.50 -12.47 -3.15
CA ALA A 97 14.41 -11.34 -2.97
C ALA A 97 13.67 -10.06 -2.55
N PHE A 98 12.55 -9.75 -3.20
CA PHE A 98 11.74 -8.57 -2.86
C PHE A 98 11.05 -8.73 -1.50
N GLN A 99 10.47 -9.90 -1.22
CA GLN A 99 9.88 -10.19 0.09
C GLN A 99 10.92 -10.13 1.22
N GLY A 100 12.11 -10.68 1.01
CA GLY A 100 13.20 -10.60 1.98
C GLY A 100 13.67 -9.17 2.21
N TRP A 101 13.61 -8.31 1.19
CA TRP A 101 13.87 -6.87 1.36
C TRP A 101 12.79 -6.19 2.20
N LEU A 102 11.50 -6.50 1.99
CA LEU A 102 10.41 -6.02 2.84
C LEU A 102 10.62 -6.45 4.29
N ASP A 103 10.88 -7.72 4.52
CA ASP A 103 11.06 -8.29 5.86
C ASP A 103 12.20 -7.59 6.61
N ARG A 104 13.37 -7.45 5.97
CA ARG A 104 14.54 -6.75 6.53
C ARG A 104 14.36 -5.24 6.68
N THR A 105 13.38 -4.65 6.02
CA THR A 105 13.12 -3.21 6.11
C THR A 105 12.04 -2.92 7.15
N LEU A 106 11.01 -3.76 7.29
CA LEU A 106 9.78 -3.36 7.98
C LEU A 106 9.45 -4.20 9.20
N THR A 107 9.99 -5.39 9.38
CA THR A 107 9.67 -6.19 10.56
C THR A 107 10.39 -5.71 11.82
N SER A 108 10.03 -6.31 12.96
CA SER A 108 10.73 -6.13 14.25
C SER A 108 12.21 -6.54 14.19
N GLU A 109 12.57 -7.43 13.28
CA GLU A 109 13.94 -7.93 13.11
C GLU A 109 14.87 -6.93 12.41
N SER A 110 14.31 -5.85 11.85
CA SER A 110 15.11 -4.85 11.14
C SER A 110 15.85 -3.94 12.13
N THR A 111 17.15 -3.77 11.89
CA THR A 111 18.03 -2.90 12.68
C THR A 111 17.97 -1.42 12.25
N LEU A 112 17.10 -1.08 11.30
CA LEU A 112 16.98 0.26 10.76
C LEU A 112 16.14 1.17 11.65
N SER A 113 16.54 2.43 11.75
CA SER A 113 15.76 3.51 12.32
C SER A 113 14.49 3.80 11.50
N SER A 114 13.50 4.46 12.11
CA SER A 114 12.27 4.88 11.43
C SER A 114 12.58 5.70 10.15
N ASN A 115 13.56 6.61 10.21
CA ASN A 115 13.96 7.40 9.04
C ASN A 115 14.55 6.54 7.92
N GLU A 116 15.50 5.65 8.22
CA GLU A 116 16.11 4.76 7.22
C GLU A 116 15.07 3.82 6.58
N ARG A 117 14.08 3.36 7.35
CA ARG A 117 12.96 2.57 6.83
C ARG A 117 12.12 3.39 5.88
N GLY A 118 11.77 4.63 6.26
CA GLY A 118 11.06 5.58 5.40
C GLY A 118 11.79 5.84 4.09
N GLU A 119 13.09 6.11 4.14
CA GLU A 119 13.94 6.30 2.95
C GLU A 119 13.91 5.08 2.03
N ARG A 120 14.06 3.87 2.58
CA ARG A 120 13.98 2.63 1.79
C ARG A 120 12.61 2.40 1.18
N VAL A 121 11.53 2.67 1.92
CA VAL A 121 10.16 2.53 1.43
C VAL A 121 9.88 3.51 0.30
N VAL A 122 10.39 4.75 0.38
CA VAL A 122 10.28 5.73 -0.71
C VAL A 122 11.12 5.31 -1.91
N ASP A 123 12.33 4.77 -1.67
CA ASP A 123 13.26 4.28 -2.71
C ASP A 123 12.98 2.82 -3.14
N TRP A 124 11.78 2.30 -2.87
CA TRP A 124 11.42 0.93 -3.24
C TRP A 124 11.63 0.56 -4.72
N PRO A 125 11.58 1.47 -5.72
CA PRO A 125 11.86 1.10 -7.11
C PRO A 125 13.29 0.60 -7.35
N ASN A 126 14.22 0.91 -6.43
CA ASN A 126 15.61 0.43 -6.43
C ASN A 126 15.82 -0.79 -5.51
N ALA A 127 14.77 -1.29 -4.87
CA ALA A 127 14.85 -2.51 -4.07
C ALA A 127 15.20 -3.75 -4.92
N PRO A 128 15.79 -4.80 -4.32
CA PRO A 128 16.09 -6.04 -5.01
C PRO A 128 14.87 -6.59 -5.76
N ALA A 129 15.02 -6.81 -7.06
CA ALA A 129 13.97 -7.31 -7.94
C ALA A 129 12.68 -6.47 -8.02
N ALA A 130 12.69 -5.19 -7.59
CA ALA A 130 11.49 -4.35 -7.58
C ALA A 130 10.77 -4.27 -8.94
N ARG A 131 11.50 -4.09 -10.05
CA ARG A 131 10.92 -4.04 -11.40
C ARG A 131 10.35 -5.38 -11.88
N LEU A 132 10.81 -6.50 -11.31
CA LEU A 132 10.23 -7.81 -11.56
C LEU A 132 9.04 -8.05 -10.65
N ALA A 133 9.08 -7.61 -9.40
CA ALA A 133 7.96 -7.69 -8.47
C ALA A 133 6.79 -6.82 -8.90
N HIS A 134 7.08 -5.63 -9.44
CA HIS A 134 6.10 -4.61 -9.82
C HIS A 134 6.54 -3.97 -11.16
N PRO A 135 6.13 -4.54 -12.30
CA PRO A 135 6.37 -3.95 -13.61
C PRO A 135 5.74 -2.55 -13.77
N THR A 136 4.68 -2.30 -13.01
CA THR A 136 4.00 -1.02 -12.81
C THR A 136 3.80 -0.79 -11.31
N PRO A 137 3.78 0.46 -10.82
CA PRO A 137 3.83 0.75 -9.39
C PRO A 137 2.47 0.60 -8.66
N ASP A 138 1.37 0.48 -9.38
CA ASP A 138 -0.02 0.59 -8.90
C ASP A 138 -0.35 -0.27 -7.66
N HIS A 139 0.04 -1.55 -7.65
CA HIS A 139 -0.32 -2.45 -6.54
C HIS A 139 0.64 -2.42 -5.33
N PHE A 140 1.78 -1.73 -5.42
CA PHE A 140 2.71 -1.57 -4.29
C PHE A 140 2.57 -0.20 -3.61
N VAL A 141 2.16 0.82 -4.35
CA VAL A 141 1.96 2.19 -3.88
C VAL A 141 1.02 2.30 -2.65
N PRO A 142 -0.08 1.53 -2.53
CA PRO A 142 -0.89 1.49 -1.31
C PRO A 142 -0.09 1.08 -0.05
N PHE A 143 0.86 0.16 -0.20
CA PHE A 143 1.73 -0.27 0.89
C PHE A 143 2.66 0.85 1.38
N VAL A 144 3.21 1.64 0.44
CA VAL A 144 4.03 2.82 0.74
C VAL A 144 3.24 3.83 1.58
N THR A 145 1.95 3.98 1.30
CA THR A 145 1.07 4.87 2.09
C THR A 145 0.77 4.33 3.46
N ALA A 146 0.46 3.03 3.57
CA ALA A 146 0.28 2.37 4.86
C ALA A 146 1.52 2.52 5.76
N ALA A 147 2.71 2.37 5.17
CA ALA A 147 3.97 2.59 5.88
C ALA A 147 4.10 4.04 6.36
N GLY A 148 3.77 5.03 5.52
CA GLY A 148 3.77 6.44 5.92
C GLY A 148 2.77 6.76 7.03
N ALA A 149 1.62 6.08 7.04
CA ALA A 149 0.59 6.27 8.06
C ALA A 149 0.93 5.58 9.39
N GLY A 150 1.46 4.36 9.35
CA GLY A 150 1.64 3.49 10.52
C GLY A 150 3.03 3.50 11.16
N MET A 151 4.06 4.00 10.48
CA MET A 151 5.42 4.01 11.01
C MET A 151 5.62 5.17 11.99
N GLU A 152 5.96 4.84 13.23
CA GLU A 152 6.28 5.80 14.30
C GLU A 152 7.77 5.74 14.67
N GLU A 153 8.34 6.81 15.21
CA GLU A 153 9.74 6.78 15.67
C GLU A 153 9.96 5.72 16.77
N THR A 154 8.99 5.56 17.67
CA THR A 154 9.04 4.63 18.80
C THR A 154 8.61 3.21 18.43
N LYS A 155 7.80 3.05 17.38
CA LYS A 155 7.30 1.76 16.89
C LYS A 155 7.28 1.72 15.36
N PRO A 156 8.45 1.65 14.70
CA PRO A 156 8.51 1.72 13.24
C PRO A 156 8.25 0.39 12.54
N ALA A 157 8.14 -0.71 13.31
CA ALA A 157 8.00 -2.05 12.77
C ALA A 157 6.54 -2.36 12.42
N ALA A 158 6.35 -2.97 11.25
CA ALA A 158 5.12 -3.63 10.85
C ALA A 158 5.05 -5.05 11.42
N GLU A 159 3.85 -5.46 11.81
CA GLU A 159 3.54 -6.84 12.14
C GLU A 159 3.18 -7.62 10.88
N LYS A 160 3.84 -8.75 10.67
CA LYS A 160 3.61 -9.64 9.52
C LYS A 160 2.61 -10.73 9.92
N LEU A 161 1.37 -10.62 9.46
CA LEU A 161 0.30 -11.57 9.81
C LEU A 161 0.36 -12.85 8.97
N PHE A 162 0.47 -12.70 7.65
CA PHE A 162 0.54 -13.80 6.71
C PHE A 162 1.52 -13.43 5.59
N ALA A 163 2.43 -14.34 5.24
CA ALA A 163 3.17 -14.26 3.98
C ALA A 163 3.57 -15.66 3.51
N GLY A 164 3.71 -15.78 2.19
CA GLY A 164 4.33 -16.93 1.53
C GLY A 164 5.83 -16.75 1.35
#